data_AF-V5IA71-F1
#
_entry.id   AF-V5IA71-F1
#
_cell.length_a   1.000
_cell.length_b   1.000
_cell.length_c   1.000
_cell.angle_alpha   90.00
_cell.angle_beta   90.00
_cell.angle_gamma   90.00
#
_symmetry.space_group_name_H-M   'P 1'
#
loop_
_entity.id
_entity.type
_entity.pdbx_description
1 polymer ?
#
loop_
_entity_poly.entity_id
_entity_poly.type
_entity_poly.pdbx_seq_one_letter_code
_entity_poly.pdbx_strand_id
1 'polypeptide(L)'
;MSSLKTVWDYMFSPKLIKIYGNGPVEKFYQPSTLEKWGDQVINSLYVIWKFGVYTSPFLVGILYQRGYFEPEGLITLTKLVTSVGVILVVSFCFRGLSRSQNPTYQNFFSTLKDAQDNMTPAVKQRLNMYDFDFAAWPVEYTPESNNVSRQRLSVRKSASHHSLVQYVINIPYKIISYVAIHTFGIRLIYPGTIGFFQVILEQSLLQGRSRLIELYRGERFKIQTADNNEIDTMFINRRNASPNGNTLVICCEGNAGFYEIGITVTPIEAGYSVLGWNHPGFAGSTGRPYPSQEQNAIDAVIQFAINKLGFRPENILMF
;
A
#
# COMPACT_ATOMS: atom_id res chain seq x y z
N MET A 1 8.77 -30.86 -5.95
CA MET A 1 7.53 -30.55 -5.17
C MET A 1 6.35 -31.12 -5.95
N SER A 2 5.33 -31.68 -5.28
CA SER A 2 4.12 -32.19 -5.97
C SER A 2 3.52 -31.10 -6.86
N SER A 3 3.18 -31.40 -8.11
CA SER A 3 2.66 -30.42 -9.09
C SER A 3 1.45 -29.65 -8.55
N LEU A 4 0.61 -30.31 -7.76
CA LEU A 4 -0.54 -29.73 -7.08
C LEU A 4 -0.15 -28.65 -6.05
N LYS A 5 0.90 -28.89 -5.26
CA LYS A 5 1.40 -27.89 -4.29
C LYS A 5 1.92 -26.65 -5.00
N THR A 6 2.57 -26.84 -6.14
CA THR A 6 3.09 -25.75 -6.97
C THR A 6 1.94 -24.91 -7.56
N VAL A 7 0.90 -25.54 -8.10
CA VAL A 7 -0.29 -24.81 -8.59
C VAL A 7 -0.98 -24.05 -7.46
N TRP A 8 -1.12 -24.67 -6.28
CA TRP A 8 -1.72 -24.03 -5.10
C TRP A 8 -0.96 -22.75 -4.68
N ASP A 9 0.37 -22.83 -4.59
CA ASP A 9 1.21 -21.66 -4.28
C ASP A 9 1.00 -20.54 -5.32
N TYR A 10 0.84 -20.90 -6.60
CA TYR A 10 0.59 -19.93 -7.66
C TYR A 10 -0.83 -19.32 -7.65
N MET A 11 -1.84 -19.99 -7.11
CA MET A 11 -3.20 -19.42 -7.02
C MET A 11 -3.22 -18.14 -6.18
N PHE A 12 -2.52 -18.15 -5.03
CA PHE A 12 -2.49 -17.05 -4.06
C PHE A 12 -1.26 -16.16 -4.16
N SER A 13 -0.38 -16.42 -5.14
CA SER A 13 0.79 -15.61 -5.44
C SER A 13 0.43 -14.17 -5.86
N PRO A 14 1.30 -13.16 -5.64
CA PRO A 14 1.01 -11.77 -6.02
C PRO A 14 0.93 -11.56 -7.52
N LYS A 15 0.21 -10.52 -7.97
CA LYS A 15 0.18 -10.13 -9.38
C LYS A 15 1.52 -9.49 -9.77
N LEU A 16 2.11 -9.96 -10.86
CA LEU A 16 3.23 -9.31 -11.52
C LEU A 16 2.69 -8.20 -12.42
N ILE A 17 3.22 -6.99 -12.27
CA ILE A 17 2.76 -5.78 -12.97
C ILE A 17 3.71 -5.45 -14.12
N LYS A 18 5.01 -5.40 -13.84
CA LYS A 18 6.02 -4.98 -14.81
C LYS A 18 7.37 -5.63 -14.56
N ILE A 19 8.18 -5.71 -15.62
CA ILE A 19 9.58 -6.12 -15.55
C ILE A 19 10.41 -4.97 -16.12
N TYR A 20 11.23 -4.35 -15.28
CA TYR A 20 12.11 -3.25 -15.63
C TYR A 20 13.29 -3.72 -16.50
N GLY A 21 13.76 -2.86 -17.40
CA GLY A 21 14.92 -3.13 -18.26
C GLY A 21 14.67 -4.00 -19.49
N ASN A 22 13.46 -4.57 -19.65
CA ASN A 22 13.09 -5.42 -20.80
C ASN A 22 12.13 -4.69 -21.77
N GLY A 23 12.59 -3.59 -22.36
CA GLY A 23 11.87 -2.85 -23.40
C GLY A 23 11.57 -1.39 -23.03
N PRO A 24 10.62 -0.72 -23.71
CA PRO A 24 10.26 0.65 -23.41
C PRO A 24 9.63 0.78 -22.02
N VAL A 25 9.79 1.96 -21.41
CA VAL A 25 9.28 2.35 -20.07
C VAL A 25 7.79 2.05 -19.89
N GLU A 26 7.01 1.93 -20.95
CA GLU A 26 5.56 1.73 -20.88
C GLU A 26 5.15 0.25 -20.97
N LYS A 27 6.11 -0.68 -21.13
CA LYS A 27 5.78 -2.09 -21.33
C LYS A 27 5.44 -2.80 -20.02
N PHE A 28 4.16 -3.08 -19.81
CA PHE A 28 3.67 -3.92 -18.71
C PHE A 28 3.81 -5.42 -18.99
N TYR A 29 3.76 -6.22 -17.92
CA TYR A 29 3.69 -7.67 -18.02
C TYR A 29 2.44 -8.11 -18.80
N GLN A 30 2.61 -9.05 -19.72
CA GLN A 30 1.53 -9.59 -20.55
C GLN A 30 1.12 -10.96 -19.99
N PRO A 31 0.02 -11.03 -19.22
CA PRO A 31 -0.50 -12.30 -18.74
C PRO A 31 -1.07 -13.13 -19.89
N SER A 32 -1.17 -14.45 -19.70
CA SER A 32 -1.90 -15.30 -20.64
C SER A 32 -3.40 -14.94 -20.64
N THR A 33 -4.13 -15.35 -21.66
CA THR A 33 -5.58 -15.08 -21.77
C THR A 33 -6.37 -15.60 -20.55
N LEU A 34 -6.00 -16.78 -20.02
CA LEU A 34 -6.66 -17.38 -18.86
C LEU A 34 -6.34 -16.64 -17.56
N GLU A 35 -5.08 -16.23 -17.37
CA GLU A 35 -4.68 -15.39 -16.23
C GLU A 35 -5.38 -14.04 -16.29
N LYS A 36 -5.43 -13.41 -17.48
CA LYS A 36 -6.11 -12.13 -17.69
C LYS A 36 -7.59 -12.21 -17.33
N TRP A 37 -8.29 -13.27 -17.75
CA TRP A 37 -9.69 -13.48 -17.42
C TRP A 37 -9.90 -13.66 -15.91
N GLY A 38 -9.10 -14.53 -15.28
CA GLY A 38 -9.18 -14.77 -13.84
C GLY A 38 -8.91 -13.50 -13.02
N ASP A 39 -7.85 -12.76 -13.38
CA ASP A 39 -7.51 -11.50 -12.73
C ASP A 39 -8.57 -10.42 -12.96
N GLN A 40 -9.19 -10.37 -14.14
CA GLN A 40 -10.28 -9.44 -14.41
C GLN A 40 -11.50 -9.73 -13.54
N VAL A 41 -11.90 -10.99 -13.39
CA VAL A 41 -13.02 -11.38 -12.52
C VAL A 41 -12.71 -11.04 -11.06
N ILE A 42 -11.53 -11.42 -10.57
CA ILE A 42 -11.11 -11.14 -9.18
C ILE A 42 -11.09 -9.62 -8.93
N ASN A 43 -10.53 -8.83 -9.85
CA ASN A 43 -10.46 -7.39 -9.72
C ASN A 43 -11.86 -6.74 -9.79
N SER A 44 -12.74 -7.19 -10.68
CA SER A 44 -14.12 -6.70 -10.74
C SER A 44 -14.87 -6.95 -9.44
N LEU A 45 -14.74 -8.15 -8.86
CA LEU A 45 -15.35 -8.46 -7.57
C LEU A 45 -14.75 -7.64 -6.42
N TYR A 46 -13.44 -7.38 -6.46
CA TYR A 46 -12.78 -6.50 -5.49
C TYR A 46 -13.30 -5.05 -5.58
N VAL A 47 -13.45 -4.51 -6.79
CA VAL A 47 -14.02 -3.17 -7.00
C VAL A 47 -15.48 -3.11 -6.55
N ILE A 48 -16.29 -4.11 -6.90
CA ILE A 48 -17.69 -4.23 -6.43
C ILE A 48 -17.75 -4.27 -4.91
N TRP A 49 -16.86 -5.03 -4.26
CA TRP A 49 -16.78 -5.08 -2.80
C TRP A 49 -16.45 -3.72 -2.21
N LYS A 50 -15.41 -3.04 -2.73
CA LYS A 50 -15.02 -1.69 -2.27
C LYS A 50 -16.18 -0.71 -2.42
N PHE A 51 -16.85 -0.69 -3.57
CA PHE A 51 -18.02 0.15 -3.81
C PHE A 51 -19.19 -0.21 -2.90
N GLY A 52 -19.47 -1.51 -2.77
CA GLY A 52 -20.55 -2.08 -1.97
C GLY A 52 -20.44 -1.72 -0.49
N VAL A 53 -19.23 -1.66 0.07
CA VAL A 53 -19.02 -1.20 1.44
C VAL A 53 -19.46 0.26 1.63
N TYR A 54 -19.18 1.15 0.68
CA TYR A 54 -19.59 2.56 0.77
C TYR A 54 -21.10 2.75 0.55
N THR A 55 -21.71 1.96 -0.34
CA THR A 55 -23.15 2.00 -0.60
C THR A 55 -23.96 1.11 0.35
N SER A 56 -23.31 0.37 1.26
CA SER A 56 -23.94 -0.66 2.07
C SER A 56 -25.14 -0.19 2.90
N PRO A 57 -25.18 1.00 3.54
CA PRO A 57 -26.36 1.41 4.30
C PRO A 57 -27.60 1.59 3.42
N PHE A 58 -27.40 2.11 2.20
CA PHE A 58 -28.48 2.25 1.21
C PHE A 58 -28.90 0.91 0.63
N LEU A 59 -27.93 0.04 0.31
CA LEU A 59 -28.21 -1.30 -0.21
C LEU A 59 -28.99 -2.15 0.80
N VAL A 60 -28.62 -2.12 2.08
CA VAL A 60 -29.34 -2.84 3.14
C VAL A 60 -30.78 -2.34 3.27
N GLY A 61 -31.00 -1.02 3.21
CA GLY A 61 -32.34 -0.45 3.20
C GLY A 61 -33.19 -0.92 2.03
N ILE A 62 -32.62 -0.95 0.81
CA ILE A 62 -33.30 -1.45 -0.40
C ILE A 62 -33.60 -2.95 -0.29
N LEU A 63 -32.64 -3.75 0.20
CA LEU A 63 -32.80 -5.19 0.38
C LEU A 63 -33.89 -5.50 1.40
N TYR A 64 -33.98 -4.72 2.48
CA TYR A 64 -35.02 -4.83 3.49
C TYR A 64 -36.40 -4.47 2.93
N GLN A 65 -36.53 -3.34 2.25
CA GLN A 65 -37.80 -2.92 1.65
C GLN A 65 -38.33 -3.91 0.61
N ARG A 66 -37.44 -4.66 -0.06
CA ARG A 66 -37.81 -5.67 -1.06
C ARG A 66 -38.00 -7.07 -0.48
N GLY A 67 -37.96 -7.25 0.83
CA GLY A 67 -38.22 -8.54 1.47
C GLY A 67 -37.11 -9.59 1.26
N TYR A 68 -35.90 -9.20 0.87
CA TYR A 68 -34.81 -10.18 0.66
C TYR A 68 -34.35 -10.88 1.95
N PHE A 69 -34.76 -10.39 3.13
CA PHE A 69 -34.53 -11.03 4.43
C PHE A 69 -35.63 -12.03 4.83
N GLU A 70 -36.67 -12.22 4.00
CA GLU A 70 -37.66 -13.28 4.16
C GLU A 70 -37.11 -14.64 3.65
N PRO A 71 -37.69 -15.79 4.06
CA PRO A 71 -37.16 -17.11 3.69
C PRO A 71 -36.94 -17.31 2.19
N GLU A 72 -37.86 -16.86 1.33
CA GLU A 72 -37.73 -16.96 -0.13
C GLU A 72 -36.63 -16.03 -0.68
N GLY A 73 -36.52 -14.83 -0.11
CA GLY A 73 -35.45 -13.86 -0.41
C GLY A 73 -34.06 -14.39 -0.05
N LEU A 74 -33.94 -15.05 1.11
CA LEU A 74 -32.70 -15.66 1.58
C LEU A 74 -32.24 -16.81 0.68
N ILE A 75 -33.16 -17.61 0.15
CA ILE A 75 -32.82 -18.65 -0.84
C ILE A 75 -32.22 -18.02 -2.10
N THR A 76 -32.80 -16.91 -2.57
CA THR A 76 -32.31 -16.19 -3.75
C THR A 76 -30.93 -15.57 -3.50
N LEU A 77 -30.72 -14.93 -2.34
CA LEU A 77 -29.41 -14.40 -1.93
C LEU A 77 -28.37 -15.52 -1.84
N THR A 78 -28.72 -16.66 -1.27
CA THR A 78 -27.83 -17.82 -1.17
C THR A 78 -27.42 -18.30 -2.56
N LYS A 79 -28.36 -18.46 -3.49
CA LYS A 79 -28.04 -18.82 -4.89
C LYS A 79 -27.10 -17.82 -5.54
N LEU A 80 -27.31 -16.52 -5.34
CA LEU A 80 -26.45 -15.46 -5.86
C LEU A 80 -25.02 -15.57 -5.29
N VAL A 81 -24.88 -15.66 -3.96
CA VAL A 81 -23.59 -15.78 -3.28
C VAL A 81 -22.86 -17.06 -3.70
N THR A 82 -23.56 -18.19 -3.78
CA THR A 82 -22.96 -19.46 -4.25
C THR A 82 -22.51 -19.34 -5.71
N SER A 83 -23.29 -18.73 -6.59
CA SER A 83 -22.93 -18.57 -8.01
C SER A 83 -21.69 -17.69 -8.17
N VAL A 84 -21.64 -16.54 -7.46
CA VAL A 84 -20.45 -15.67 -7.43
C VAL A 84 -19.26 -16.39 -6.82
N GLY A 85 -19.47 -17.18 -5.77
CA GLY A 85 -18.43 -17.99 -5.12
C GLY A 85 -17.82 -19.03 -6.06
N VAL A 86 -18.64 -19.74 -6.83
CA VAL A 86 -18.17 -20.71 -7.84
C VAL A 86 -17.34 -20.01 -8.91
N ILE A 87 -17.81 -18.88 -9.44
CA ILE A 87 -17.06 -18.08 -10.42
C ILE A 87 -15.70 -17.64 -9.86
N LEU A 88 -15.65 -17.20 -8.60
CA LEU A 88 -14.42 -16.81 -7.93
C LEU A 88 -13.44 -17.99 -7.82
N VAL A 89 -13.90 -19.16 -7.38
CA VAL A 89 -13.06 -20.37 -7.24
C VAL A 89 -12.47 -20.77 -8.59
N VAL A 90 -13.29 -20.82 -9.64
CA VAL A 90 -12.83 -21.13 -11.01
C VAL A 90 -11.78 -20.12 -11.48
N SER A 91 -11.98 -18.83 -11.20
CA SER A 91 -11.04 -17.77 -11.56
C SER A 91 -9.68 -17.93 -10.89
N PHE A 92 -9.64 -18.30 -9.61
CA PHE A 92 -8.38 -18.60 -8.90
C PHE A 92 -7.69 -19.85 -9.47
N CYS A 93 -8.44 -20.90 -9.80
CA CYS A 93 -7.88 -22.11 -10.42
C CYS A 93 -7.24 -21.80 -11.78
N PHE A 94 -7.91 -21.03 -12.64
CA PHE A 94 -7.36 -20.63 -13.95
C PHE A 94 -6.12 -19.74 -13.81
N ARG A 95 -6.13 -18.80 -12.87
CA ARG A 95 -4.96 -17.98 -12.52
C ARG A 95 -3.78 -18.85 -12.09
N GLY A 96 -3.97 -19.79 -11.17
CA GLY A 96 -2.92 -20.68 -10.68
C GLY A 96 -2.33 -21.57 -11.76
N LEU A 97 -3.18 -22.22 -12.58
CA LEU A 97 -2.76 -23.07 -13.68
C LEU A 97 -1.98 -22.28 -14.74
N SER A 98 -2.47 -21.11 -15.13
CA SER A 98 -1.79 -20.26 -16.11
C SER A 98 -0.40 -19.81 -15.61
N ARG A 99 -0.30 -19.35 -14.37
CA ARG A 99 0.98 -18.91 -13.77
C ARG A 99 1.98 -20.05 -13.67
N SER A 100 1.51 -21.27 -13.36
CA SER A 100 2.35 -22.46 -13.34
C SER A 100 2.90 -22.85 -14.71
N GLN A 101 2.34 -22.38 -15.81
CA GLN A 101 2.81 -22.66 -17.18
C GLN A 101 3.66 -21.53 -17.76
N ASN A 102 3.65 -20.34 -17.14
CA ASN A 102 4.37 -19.17 -17.64
C ASN A 102 5.80 -19.11 -17.06
N PRO A 103 6.86 -19.31 -17.87
CA PRO A 103 8.24 -19.34 -17.38
C PRO A 103 8.70 -17.98 -16.82
N THR A 104 8.21 -16.87 -17.38
CA THR A 104 8.53 -15.53 -16.87
C THR A 104 7.97 -15.34 -15.46
N TYR A 105 6.74 -15.79 -15.23
CA TYR A 105 6.11 -15.71 -13.92
C TYR A 105 6.81 -16.63 -12.90
N GLN A 106 7.19 -17.84 -13.31
CA GLN A 106 7.94 -18.77 -12.46
C GLN A 106 9.27 -18.17 -11.98
N ASN A 107 10.03 -17.50 -12.87
CA ASN A 107 11.28 -16.82 -12.53
C ASN A 107 11.09 -15.65 -11.56
N PHE A 108 10.01 -14.88 -11.74
CA PHE A 108 9.62 -13.86 -10.78
C PHE A 108 9.32 -14.48 -9.42
N PHE A 109 8.48 -15.51 -9.38
CA PHE A 109 8.02 -16.11 -8.14
C PHE A 109 9.15 -16.80 -7.36
N SER A 110 10.11 -17.44 -8.06
CA SER A 110 11.31 -17.97 -7.42
C SER A 110 12.16 -16.85 -6.82
N THR A 111 12.38 -15.75 -7.56
CA THR A 111 13.10 -14.57 -7.05
C THR A 111 12.42 -13.97 -5.82
N LEU A 112 11.08 -13.93 -5.81
CA LEU A 112 10.31 -13.46 -4.66
C LEU A 112 10.46 -14.37 -3.45
N LYS A 113 10.35 -15.70 -3.63
CA LYS A 113 10.57 -16.67 -2.54
C LYS A 113 12.00 -16.56 -1.98
N ASP A 114 13.00 -16.50 -2.85
CA ASP A 114 14.40 -16.27 -2.46
C ASP A 114 14.54 -15.01 -1.60
N ALA A 115 13.85 -13.92 -1.99
CA ALA A 115 13.89 -12.65 -1.27
C ALA A 115 13.17 -12.68 0.08
N GLN A 116 12.09 -13.45 0.19
CA GLN A 116 11.35 -13.65 1.44
C GLN A 116 12.13 -14.53 2.43
N ASP A 117 12.85 -15.54 1.91
CA ASP A 117 13.65 -16.44 2.72
C ASP A 117 14.98 -15.80 3.16
N ASN A 118 15.73 -15.17 2.24
CA ASN A 118 17.04 -14.57 2.50
C ASN A 118 17.30 -13.32 1.64
N MET A 119 17.08 -12.14 2.22
CA MET A 119 17.31 -10.85 1.55
C MET A 119 18.81 -10.49 1.50
N THR A 120 19.50 -10.91 0.44
CA THR A 120 20.87 -10.46 0.12
C THR A 120 20.86 -9.30 -0.89
N PRO A 121 21.93 -8.46 -0.96
CA PRO A 121 21.99 -7.36 -1.94
C PRO A 121 21.83 -7.81 -3.39
N ALA A 122 22.35 -8.99 -3.76
CA ALA A 122 22.20 -9.55 -5.10
C ALA A 122 20.75 -10.00 -5.37
N VAL A 123 20.09 -10.63 -4.41
CA VAL A 123 18.67 -11.00 -4.51
C VAL A 123 17.79 -9.75 -4.60
N LYS A 124 18.09 -8.72 -3.81
CA LYS A 124 17.41 -7.43 -3.85
C LYS A 124 17.51 -6.77 -5.22
N GLN A 125 18.70 -6.76 -5.82
CA GLN A 125 18.89 -6.22 -7.16
C GLN A 125 18.04 -6.98 -8.20
N ARG A 126 17.95 -8.31 -8.09
CA ARG A 126 17.07 -9.11 -8.95
C ARG A 126 15.58 -8.81 -8.71
N LEU A 127 15.18 -8.67 -7.45
CA LEU A 127 13.80 -8.36 -7.07
C LEU A 127 13.36 -6.99 -7.59
N ASN A 128 14.24 -5.98 -7.50
CA ASN A 128 14.00 -4.63 -8.00
C ASN A 128 13.76 -4.55 -9.52
N MET A 129 14.07 -5.62 -10.27
CA MET A 129 13.70 -5.71 -11.69
C MET A 129 12.21 -6.00 -11.90
N TYR A 130 11.49 -6.43 -10.86
CA TYR A 130 10.07 -6.77 -10.94
C TYR A 130 9.23 -5.75 -10.16
N ASP A 131 8.15 -5.25 -10.78
CA ASP A 131 7.08 -4.55 -10.06
C ASP A 131 5.89 -5.50 -9.88
N PHE A 132 5.37 -5.58 -8.67
CA PHE A 132 4.32 -6.52 -8.27
C PHE A 132 3.54 -5.99 -7.07
N ASP A 133 2.49 -6.70 -6.67
CA ASP A 133 1.65 -6.33 -5.53
C ASP A 133 2.49 -6.06 -4.27
N PHE A 134 2.40 -4.84 -3.76
CA PHE A 134 3.21 -4.39 -2.62
C PHE A 134 3.02 -5.25 -1.37
N ALA A 135 1.82 -5.81 -1.15
CA ALA A 135 1.54 -6.68 -0.02
C ALA A 135 2.53 -7.85 0.10
N ALA A 136 3.00 -8.40 -1.03
CA ALA A 136 3.96 -9.51 -1.03
C ALA A 136 5.42 -9.08 -0.94
N TRP A 137 5.71 -7.77 -1.05
CA TRP A 137 7.06 -7.24 -0.93
C TRP A 137 7.59 -7.51 0.48
N PRO A 138 8.80 -8.08 0.64
CA PRO A 138 9.35 -8.39 1.96
C PRO A 138 9.66 -7.11 2.75
N VAL A 139 9.44 -7.13 4.06
CA VAL A 139 9.83 -6.00 4.93
C VAL A 139 11.35 -5.93 4.98
N GLU A 140 11.88 -4.76 4.68
CA GLU A 140 13.32 -4.55 4.56
C GLU A 140 13.92 -3.76 5.71
N TYR A 141 13.08 -3.05 6.44
CA TYR A 141 13.46 -2.31 7.62
C TYR A 141 12.34 -2.33 8.62
N THR A 142 12.68 -2.71 9.85
CA THR A 142 11.82 -2.55 11.01
C THR A 142 12.61 -1.65 11.97
N PRO A 143 12.01 -0.54 12.45
CA PRO A 143 12.66 0.31 13.44
C PRO A 143 12.97 -0.54 14.67
N GLU A 144 14.14 -0.33 15.24
CA GLU A 144 14.48 -0.98 16.48
C GLU A 144 13.46 -0.54 17.53
N SER A 145 12.75 -1.51 18.12
CA SER A 145 11.94 -1.27 19.31
C SER A 145 12.90 -0.99 20.45
N ASN A 146 13.45 0.21 20.48
CA ASN A 146 14.22 0.67 21.61
C ASN A 146 13.25 0.69 22.80
N ASN A 147 13.32 -0.35 23.63
CA ASN A 147 12.73 -0.47 24.97
C ASN A 147 13.19 0.67 25.92
N VAL A 148 13.96 1.62 25.40
CA VAL A 148 14.28 2.87 26.06
C VAL A 148 13.20 3.85 25.65
N SER A 149 12.22 4.03 26.54
CA SER A 149 11.86 5.32 27.17
C SER A 149 12.31 6.62 26.47
N ARG A 150 12.33 6.71 25.14
CA ARG A 150 12.31 7.99 24.46
C ARG A 150 10.93 8.51 24.78
N GLN A 151 10.87 9.41 25.75
CA GLN A 151 9.74 10.29 25.96
C GLN A 151 9.39 10.79 24.57
N ARG A 152 8.38 10.16 23.94
CA ARG A 152 7.75 10.74 22.76
C ARG A 152 7.42 12.14 23.24
N LEU A 153 8.00 13.15 22.59
CA LEU A 153 7.58 14.52 22.76
C LEU A 153 6.15 14.56 22.24
N SER A 154 5.23 14.05 23.06
CA SER A 154 3.82 14.27 22.87
C SER A 154 3.68 15.76 22.99
N VAL A 155 3.14 16.38 21.95
CA VAL A 155 2.64 17.75 22.05
C VAL A 155 1.80 17.75 23.33
N ARG A 156 2.26 18.49 24.35
CA ARG A 156 1.59 18.56 25.64
C ARG A 156 0.14 18.87 25.32
N LYS A 157 -0.76 17.91 25.56
CA LYS A 157 -2.20 18.20 25.46
C LYS A 157 -2.41 19.36 26.41
N SER A 158 -2.81 20.53 25.88
CA SER A 158 -3.16 21.66 26.74
C SER A 158 -4.10 21.13 27.81
N ALA A 159 -3.71 21.30 29.07
CA ALA A 159 -4.52 20.86 30.19
C ALA A 159 -5.83 21.63 30.13
N SER A 160 -6.86 20.99 29.58
CA SER A 160 -8.18 21.62 29.50
C SER A 160 -8.81 21.53 30.88
N HIS A 161 -8.87 22.67 31.57
CA HIS A 161 -9.62 22.84 32.82
C HIS A 161 -11.13 22.79 32.52
N HIS A 162 -11.67 21.60 32.23
CA HIS A 162 -13.11 21.41 32.15
C HIS A 162 -13.68 21.11 33.53
N SER A 163 -14.74 21.83 33.94
CA SER A 163 -15.51 21.43 35.11
C SER A 163 -16.19 20.08 34.85
N LEU A 164 -16.42 19.28 35.91
CA LEU A 164 -17.06 17.96 35.80
C LEU A 164 -18.42 18.01 35.08
N VAL A 165 -19.16 19.12 35.25
CA VAL A 165 -20.44 19.36 34.56
C VAL A 165 -20.25 19.53 33.06
N GLN A 166 -19.25 20.31 32.63
CA GLN A 166 -18.93 20.44 31.21
C GLN A 166 -18.43 19.12 30.61
N TYR A 167 -17.74 18.28 31.39
CA TYR A 167 -17.32 16.96 30.92
C TYR A 167 -18.52 16.08 30.56
N VAL A 168 -19.54 16.03 31.43
CA VAL A 168 -20.75 15.21 31.24
C VAL A 168 -21.60 15.72 30.07
N ILE A 169 -21.83 17.03 29.98
CA ILE A 169 -22.61 17.64 28.88
C ILE A 169 -21.94 17.39 27.51
N ASN A 170 -20.61 17.28 27.47
CA ASN A 170 -19.87 17.05 26.23
C ASN A 170 -19.76 15.56 25.84
N ILE A 171 -20.25 14.60 26.64
CA ILE A 171 -20.18 13.16 26.31
C ILE A 171 -20.89 12.84 24.99
N PRO A 172 -22.15 13.28 24.73
CA PRO A 172 -22.81 13.00 23.47
C PRO A 172 -22.06 13.60 22.27
N TYR A 173 -21.55 14.83 22.40
CA TYR A 173 -20.75 15.47 21.35
C TYR A 173 -19.45 14.72 21.07
N LYS A 174 -18.77 14.22 22.11
CA LYS A 174 -17.57 13.38 21.96
C LYS A 174 -17.88 12.08 21.24
N ILE A 175 -19.02 11.44 21.55
CA ILE A 175 -19.46 10.21 20.87
C ILE A 175 -19.73 10.51 19.39
N ILE A 176 -20.50 11.55 19.08
CA ILE A 176 -20.80 11.93 17.69
C ILE A 176 -19.51 12.28 16.94
N SER A 177 -18.62 13.06 17.57
CA SER A 177 -17.32 13.42 16.99
C SER A 177 -16.45 12.19 16.73
N TYR A 178 -16.40 11.26 17.70
CA TYR A 178 -15.68 10.00 17.56
C TYR A 178 -16.22 9.18 16.39
N VAL A 179 -17.54 9.00 16.32
CA VAL A 179 -18.19 8.29 15.21
C VAL A 179 -17.88 8.99 13.89
N ALA A 180 -18.03 10.31 13.80
CA ALA A 180 -17.77 11.07 12.58
C ALA A 180 -16.31 10.91 12.12
N ILE A 181 -15.33 11.09 13.01
CA ILE A 181 -13.89 10.97 12.71
C ILE A 181 -13.55 9.55 12.23
N HIS A 182 -14.10 8.52 12.87
CA HIS A 182 -13.79 7.12 12.57
C HIS A 182 -14.59 6.51 11.41
N THR A 183 -15.61 7.20 10.89
CA THR A 183 -16.44 6.72 9.77
C THR A 183 -16.08 7.42 8.45
N PHE A 184 -16.25 8.74 8.37
CA PHE A 184 -16.04 9.52 7.16
C PHE A 184 -15.02 10.65 7.32
N GLY A 185 -14.86 11.19 8.54
CA GLY A 185 -14.00 12.36 8.80
C GLY A 185 -12.57 12.16 8.33
N ILE A 186 -11.93 11.05 8.74
CA ILE A 186 -10.54 10.78 8.31
C ILE A 186 -10.41 10.64 6.79
N ARG A 187 -11.44 10.10 6.12
CA ARG A 187 -11.44 9.91 4.66
C ARG A 187 -11.64 11.23 3.90
N LEU A 188 -12.41 12.16 4.46
CA LEU A 188 -12.57 13.50 3.88
C LEU A 188 -11.33 14.37 4.09
N ILE A 189 -10.67 14.23 5.24
CA ILE A 189 -9.42 14.96 5.53
C ILE A 189 -8.28 14.39 4.67
N TYR A 190 -8.21 13.07 4.49
CA TYR A 190 -7.21 12.38 3.67
C TYR A 190 -7.88 11.56 2.55
N PRO A 191 -8.33 12.24 1.46
CA PRO A 191 -8.98 11.57 0.33
C PRO A 191 -8.08 10.54 -0.35
N GLY A 192 -6.75 10.66 -0.24
CA GLY A 192 -5.81 9.68 -0.76
C GLY A 192 -5.97 8.27 -0.16
N THR A 193 -6.65 8.12 0.99
CA THR A 193 -6.97 6.81 1.61
C THR A 193 -8.20 6.12 1.02
N ILE A 194 -8.99 6.84 0.22
CA ILE A 194 -10.23 6.32 -0.32
C ILE A 194 -9.89 5.33 -1.44
N GLY A 195 -10.17 4.04 -1.22
CA GLY A 195 -9.82 2.99 -2.19
C GLY A 195 -10.34 3.24 -3.61
N PHE A 196 -11.51 3.87 -3.78
CA PHE A 196 -12.02 4.26 -5.10
C PHE A 196 -11.13 5.31 -5.79
N PHE A 197 -10.69 6.33 -5.05
CA PHE A 197 -9.79 7.35 -5.56
C PHE A 197 -8.44 6.75 -5.96
N GLN A 198 -7.92 5.81 -5.16
CA GLN A 198 -6.69 5.09 -5.48
C GLN A 198 -6.83 4.22 -6.74
N VAL A 199 -7.98 3.58 -6.98
CA VAL A 199 -8.24 2.81 -8.21
C VAL A 199 -8.22 3.72 -9.44
N ILE A 200 -8.78 4.93 -9.35
CA ILE A 200 -8.73 5.91 -10.45
C ILE A 200 -7.28 6.31 -10.74
N LEU A 201 -6.49 6.54 -9.69
CA LEU A 201 -5.11 7.00 -9.82
C LEU A 201 -4.11 5.88 -10.11
N GLU A 202 -4.50 4.61 -10.00
CA GLU A 202 -3.61 3.44 -10.06
C GLU A 202 -2.68 3.51 -11.27
N GLN A 203 -3.20 3.80 -12.47
CA GLN A 203 -2.39 3.89 -13.68
C GLN A 203 -1.35 5.00 -13.62
N SER A 204 -1.74 6.19 -13.12
CA SER A 204 -0.82 7.32 -12.94
C SER A 204 0.26 7.01 -11.91
N LEU A 205 -0.09 6.33 -10.81
CA LEU A 205 0.87 5.92 -9.78
C LEU A 205 1.86 4.89 -10.33
N LEU A 206 1.39 3.90 -11.11
CA LEU A 206 2.26 2.91 -11.76
C LEU A 206 3.22 3.55 -12.76
N GLN A 207 2.75 4.52 -13.55
CA GLN A 207 3.57 5.26 -14.49
C GLN A 207 4.61 6.14 -13.77
N GLY A 208 4.17 6.85 -12.71
CA GLY A 208 5.05 7.66 -11.86
C GLY A 208 6.16 6.83 -11.22
N ARG A 209 5.80 5.69 -10.61
CA ARG A 209 6.78 4.75 -10.04
C ARG A 209 7.75 4.21 -11.10
N SER A 210 7.24 3.82 -12.26
CA SER A 210 8.07 3.35 -13.38
C SER A 210 9.09 4.41 -13.80
N ARG A 211 8.66 5.66 -13.90
CA ARG A 211 9.52 6.80 -14.21
C ARG A 211 10.62 6.97 -13.16
N LEU A 212 10.28 6.88 -11.87
CA LEU A 212 11.25 7.00 -10.77
C LEU A 212 12.31 5.88 -10.83
N ILE A 213 11.91 4.65 -11.10
CA ILE A 213 12.82 3.50 -11.18
C ILE A 213 13.71 3.58 -12.44
N GLU A 214 13.13 3.82 -13.61
CA GLU A 214 13.87 3.72 -14.88
C GLU A 214 14.70 4.97 -15.19
N LEU A 215 14.18 6.17 -14.93
CA LEU A 215 14.91 7.42 -15.24
C LEU A 215 15.85 7.84 -14.12
N TYR A 216 15.44 7.66 -12.86
CA TYR A 216 16.19 8.14 -11.70
C TYR A 216 16.88 7.03 -10.91
N ARG A 217 16.82 5.77 -11.37
CA ARG A 217 17.39 4.60 -10.69
C ARG A 217 16.88 4.48 -9.26
N GLY A 218 15.60 4.74 -9.07
CA GLY A 218 14.92 4.61 -7.79
C GLY A 218 14.90 3.17 -7.29
N GLU A 219 15.11 3.00 -6.00
CA GLU A 219 15.02 1.73 -5.29
C GLU A 219 13.83 1.76 -4.35
N ARG A 220 12.89 0.83 -4.54
CA ARG A 220 11.69 0.72 -3.71
C ARG A 220 12.00 -0.06 -2.43
N PHE A 221 11.47 0.38 -1.30
CA PHE A 221 11.60 -0.29 -0.01
C PHE A 221 10.26 -0.38 0.71
N LYS A 222 10.04 -1.51 1.38
CA LYS A 222 8.97 -1.65 2.38
C LYS A 222 9.54 -1.45 3.78
N ILE A 223 9.00 -0.47 4.49
CA ILE A 223 9.39 -0.14 5.86
C ILE A 223 8.23 -0.50 6.79
N GLN A 224 8.49 -1.25 7.84
CA GLN A 224 7.49 -1.52 8.87
C GLN A 224 7.53 -0.44 9.95
N THR A 225 6.39 -0.06 10.50
CA THR A 225 6.28 0.90 11.61
C THR A 225 6.19 0.20 12.96
N ALA A 226 6.31 0.95 14.05
CA ALA A 226 6.17 0.43 15.42
C ALA A 226 4.78 -0.20 15.72
N ASP A 227 3.75 0.17 14.95
CA ASP A 227 2.39 -0.40 15.02
C ASP A 227 2.10 -1.41 13.91
N ASN A 228 3.15 -1.97 13.29
CA ASN A 228 3.08 -3.00 12.25
C ASN A 228 2.39 -2.57 10.95
N ASN A 229 2.27 -1.26 10.69
CA ASN A 229 1.93 -0.79 9.35
C ASN A 229 3.14 -0.95 8.43
N GLU A 230 2.87 -1.12 7.16
CA GLU A 230 3.87 -1.26 6.10
C GLU A 230 3.79 -0.01 5.24
N ILE A 231 4.91 0.68 5.08
CA ILE A 231 5.02 1.95 4.38
C ILE A 231 5.80 1.71 3.09
N ASP A 232 5.19 2.11 1.97
CA ASP A 232 5.82 2.09 0.66
C ASP A 232 6.69 3.32 0.47
N THR A 233 7.96 3.08 0.16
CA THR A 233 8.97 4.13 0.02
C THR A 233 9.81 3.93 -1.23
N MET A 234 10.32 5.04 -1.77
CA MET A 234 11.19 5.09 -2.94
C MET A 234 12.41 5.94 -2.62
N PHE A 235 13.59 5.33 -2.70
CA PHE A 235 14.85 6.00 -2.47
C PHE A 235 15.58 6.23 -3.79
N ILE A 236 16.04 7.46 -4.01
CA ILE A 236 16.90 7.85 -5.11
C ILE A 236 18.25 8.29 -4.54
N ASN A 237 19.28 7.50 -4.80
CA ASN A 237 20.64 7.81 -4.37
C ASN A 237 21.35 8.70 -5.40
N ARG A 238 21.63 9.95 -5.04
CA ARG A 238 22.41 10.89 -5.86
C ARG A 238 23.83 11.12 -5.35
N ARG A 239 24.27 10.39 -4.31
CA ARG A 239 25.67 10.44 -3.85
C ARG A 239 26.59 10.10 -5.03
N ASN A 240 27.65 10.87 -5.19
CA ASN A 240 28.60 10.77 -6.31
C ASN A 240 28.04 11.09 -7.71
N ALA A 241 26.74 11.41 -7.85
CA ALA A 241 26.13 11.80 -9.11
C ALA A 241 25.86 13.32 -9.20
N SER A 242 25.73 14.00 -8.06
CA SER A 242 25.44 15.43 -7.96
C SER A 242 26.15 16.03 -6.74
N PRO A 243 26.56 17.32 -6.78
CA PRO A 243 27.12 18.01 -5.62
C PRO A 243 26.21 17.97 -4.38
N ASN A 244 24.89 18.04 -4.59
CA ASN A 244 23.88 18.03 -3.52
C ASN A 244 23.51 16.63 -3.03
N GLY A 245 24.07 15.57 -3.64
CA GLY A 245 23.67 14.19 -3.40
C GLY A 245 23.94 13.67 -1.97
N ASN A 246 24.81 14.33 -1.21
CA ASN A 246 25.10 13.99 0.18
C ASN A 246 24.02 14.44 1.17
N THR A 247 23.09 15.29 0.72
CA THR A 247 21.92 15.72 1.47
C THR A 247 20.71 14.92 1.00
N LEU A 248 19.97 14.36 1.95
CA LEU A 248 18.72 13.63 1.71
C LEU A 248 17.54 14.58 1.90
N VAL A 249 16.63 14.62 0.94
CA VAL A 249 15.33 15.27 1.06
C VAL A 249 14.27 14.18 1.24
N ILE A 250 13.65 14.13 2.41
CA ILE A 250 12.49 13.29 2.69
C ILE A 250 11.25 14.06 2.24
N CYS A 251 10.60 13.56 1.19
CA CYS A 251 9.42 14.17 0.60
C CYS A 251 8.16 13.67 1.28
N CYS A 252 7.47 14.56 1.99
CA CYS A 252 6.20 14.31 2.66
C CYS A 252 5.08 14.90 1.81
N GLU A 253 4.25 14.03 1.28
CA GLU A 253 3.13 14.44 0.44
C GLU A 253 2.01 15.10 1.24
N GLY A 254 1.08 15.74 0.53
CA GLY A 254 -0.15 16.26 1.12
C GLY A 254 -1.19 15.16 1.35
N ASN A 255 -2.33 15.54 1.91
CA ASN A 255 -3.46 14.66 2.23
C ASN A 255 -4.14 13.96 1.02
N ALA A 256 -3.77 14.33 -0.20
CA ALA A 256 -4.18 13.71 -1.46
C ALA A 256 -3.00 13.41 -2.38
N GLY A 257 -1.76 13.59 -1.89
CA GLY A 257 -0.53 13.39 -2.66
C GLY A 257 0.01 11.97 -2.50
N PHE A 258 0.79 11.55 -3.49
CA PHE A 258 1.46 10.25 -3.52
C PHE A 258 2.88 10.47 -4.01
N TYR A 259 3.86 9.79 -3.40
CA TYR A 259 5.26 10.06 -3.73
C TYR A 259 5.56 9.76 -5.21
N GLU A 260 4.80 8.86 -5.84
CA GLU A 260 4.96 8.46 -7.23
C GLU A 260 4.74 9.61 -8.22
N ILE A 261 3.86 10.55 -7.90
CA ILE A 261 3.40 11.62 -8.82
C ILE A 261 3.43 13.02 -8.19
N GLY A 262 3.91 13.16 -6.96
CA GLY A 262 3.91 14.40 -6.20
C GLY A 262 5.23 15.15 -6.24
N ILE A 263 5.67 15.63 -5.08
CA ILE A 263 6.76 16.59 -4.94
C ILE A 263 8.15 16.00 -5.15
N THR A 264 8.28 14.66 -5.19
CA THR A 264 9.57 13.94 -5.26
C THR A 264 10.46 14.36 -6.42
N VAL A 265 9.89 14.74 -7.57
CA VAL A 265 10.67 15.10 -8.77
C VAL A 265 11.47 16.38 -8.57
N THR A 266 10.93 17.37 -7.86
CA THR A 266 11.57 18.68 -7.66
C THR A 266 12.95 18.58 -6.98
N PRO A 267 13.13 17.91 -5.82
CA PRO A 267 14.44 17.74 -5.22
C PRO A 267 15.35 16.78 -6.01
N ILE A 268 14.80 15.82 -6.77
CA ILE A 268 15.58 14.96 -7.66
C ILE A 268 16.23 15.79 -8.78
N GLU A 269 15.50 16.74 -9.37
CA GLU A 269 15.98 17.65 -10.41
C GLU A 269 16.95 18.70 -9.85
N ALA A 270 16.76 19.13 -8.60
CA ALA A 270 17.71 19.97 -7.86
C ALA A 270 18.98 19.21 -7.40
N GLY A 271 19.09 17.91 -7.72
CA GLY A 271 20.28 17.10 -7.54
C GLY A 271 20.48 16.53 -6.13
N TYR A 272 19.46 16.53 -5.27
CA TYR A 272 19.51 15.92 -3.95
C TYR A 272 19.29 14.40 -4.01
N SER A 273 19.78 13.67 -3.01
CA SER A 273 19.23 12.33 -2.75
C SER A 273 17.82 12.49 -2.21
N VAL A 274 16.90 11.59 -2.57
CA VAL A 274 15.48 11.76 -2.24
C VAL A 274 14.90 10.48 -1.67
N LEU A 275 14.08 10.61 -0.63
CA LEU A 275 13.26 9.54 -0.08
C LEU A 275 11.79 9.97 -0.11
N GLY A 276 11.05 9.42 -1.07
CA GLY A 276 9.60 9.54 -1.13
C GLY A 276 8.92 8.43 -0.33
N TRP A 277 7.80 8.73 0.32
CA TRP A 277 7.03 7.74 1.07
C TRP A 277 5.53 8.04 1.00
N ASN A 278 4.71 7.01 1.10
CA ASN A 278 3.26 7.14 1.12
C ASN A 278 2.73 7.06 2.56
N HIS A 279 1.83 7.98 2.92
CA HIS A 279 1.11 7.97 4.20
C HIS A 279 0.46 6.60 4.50
N PRO A 280 0.30 6.21 5.78
CA PRO A 280 -0.55 5.10 6.16
C PRO A 280 -1.90 5.06 5.44
N GLY A 281 -2.17 3.96 4.73
CA GLY A 281 -3.38 3.76 3.95
C GLY A 281 -3.38 4.35 2.53
N PHE A 282 -2.26 4.93 2.06
CA PHE A 282 -2.12 5.43 0.69
C PHE A 282 -1.45 4.40 -0.21
N ALA A 283 -2.06 4.13 -1.36
CA ALA A 283 -1.55 3.22 -2.39
C ALA A 283 -1.10 1.87 -1.80
N GLY A 284 0.20 1.57 -1.82
CA GLY A 284 0.76 0.35 -1.24
C GLY A 284 0.75 0.33 0.30
N SER A 285 0.82 1.49 0.96
CA SER A 285 0.96 1.57 2.41
C SER A 285 -0.29 1.07 3.16
N THR A 286 -0.09 0.31 4.23
CA THR A 286 -1.18 -0.17 5.09
C THR A 286 -1.49 0.85 6.20
N GLY A 287 -2.55 0.59 6.98
CA GLY A 287 -2.97 1.49 8.05
C GLY A 287 -3.93 2.60 7.59
N ARG A 288 -3.96 3.69 8.36
CA ARG A 288 -4.77 4.91 8.14
C ARG A 288 -4.03 6.12 8.69
N PRO A 289 -4.21 7.33 8.12
CA PRO A 289 -3.43 8.52 8.44
C PRO A 289 -3.92 9.20 9.74
N TYR A 290 -4.17 8.41 10.77
CA TYR A 290 -4.38 8.93 12.12
C TYR A 290 -3.08 9.56 12.61
N PRO A 291 -3.14 10.65 13.40
CA PRO A 291 -1.94 11.33 13.88
C PRO A 291 -0.90 10.42 14.52
N SER A 292 -1.33 9.38 15.25
CA SER A 292 -0.43 8.40 15.85
C SER A 292 0.27 7.50 14.82
N GLN A 293 -0.44 7.10 13.76
CA GLN A 293 0.14 6.26 12.71
C GLN A 293 1.06 7.07 11.80
N GLU A 294 0.68 8.31 11.47
CA GLU A 294 1.56 9.26 10.76
C GLU A 294 2.86 9.48 11.52
N GLN A 295 2.78 9.70 12.83
CA GLN A 295 3.95 9.87 13.68
C GLN A 295 4.84 8.62 13.69
N ASN A 296 4.26 7.42 13.79
CA ASN A 296 5.01 6.16 13.73
C ASN A 296 5.62 5.93 12.34
N ALA A 297 4.93 6.32 11.27
CA ALA A 297 5.39 6.17 9.90
C ALA A 297 6.59 7.07 9.63
N ILE A 298 6.50 8.36 9.94
CA ILE A 298 7.63 9.26 9.70
C ILE A 298 8.83 8.95 10.59
N ASP A 299 8.61 8.53 11.84
CA ASP A 299 9.69 8.05 12.71
C ASP A 299 10.42 6.84 12.09
N ALA A 300 9.68 5.85 11.56
CA ALA A 300 10.28 4.71 10.87
C ALA A 300 11.05 5.12 9.60
N VAL A 301 10.53 6.08 8.83
CA VAL A 301 11.18 6.63 7.62
C VAL A 301 12.50 7.35 7.96
N ILE A 302 12.51 8.17 9.02
CA ILE A 302 13.72 8.86 9.48
C ILE A 302 14.74 7.85 10.01
N GLN A 303 14.30 6.88 10.82
CA GLN A 303 15.20 5.84 11.33
C GLN A 303 15.79 4.99 10.20
N PHE A 304 15.01 4.67 9.16
CA PHE A 304 15.50 4.01 7.97
C PHE A 304 16.56 4.85 7.25
N ALA A 305 16.32 6.15 7.07
CA ALA A 305 17.26 7.06 6.43
C ALA A 305 18.62 7.14 7.17
N ILE A 306 18.59 7.14 8.50
CA ILE A 306 19.80 7.20 9.32
C ILE A 306 20.50 5.84 9.37
N ASN A 307 19.78 4.81 9.82
CA ASN A 307 20.38 3.54 10.21
C ASN A 307 20.68 2.65 9.02
N LYS A 308 19.85 2.69 7.96
CA LYS A 308 20.00 1.82 6.80
C LYS A 308 20.56 2.54 5.58
N LEU A 309 20.14 3.77 5.30
CA LEU A 309 20.67 4.55 4.17
C LEU A 309 21.95 5.33 4.50
N GLY A 310 22.28 5.48 5.79
CA GLY A 310 23.55 6.07 6.27
C GLY A 310 23.62 7.59 6.17
N PHE A 311 22.49 8.30 6.12
CA PHE A 311 22.51 9.76 6.14
C PHE A 311 22.63 10.28 7.58
N ARG A 312 23.49 11.29 7.78
CA ARG A 312 23.58 11.99 9.06
C ARG A 312 22.35 12.88 9.28
N PRO A 313 21.84 13.03 10.52
CA PRO A 313 20.69 13.89 10.79
C PRO A 313 20.85 15.32 10.28
N GLU A 314 22.05 15.93 10.36
CA GLU A 314 22.29 17.29 9.83
C GLU A 314 22.15 17.40 8.31
N ASN A 315 22.19 16.27 7.59
CA ASN A 315 22.08 16.19 6.14
C ASN A 315 20.69 15.72 5.69
N ILE A 316 19.70 15.72 6.58
CA ILE A 316 18.32 15.33 6.25
C ILE A 316 17.45 16.58 6.27
N LEU A 317 16.79 16.85 5.14
CA LEU A 317 15.80 17.90 4.98
C LEU A 317 14.41 17.27 4.85
N MET A 318 13.44 17.89 5.50
CA MET A 318 12.03 17.56 5.35
C MET A 318 11.43 18.53 4.33
N PHE A 319 10.77 18.00 3.32
CA PHE A 319 10.09 18.78 2.27
C PHE A 319 8.64 18.36 2.17
#